data_AF-A0A2V6F046-F1
#
_entry.id   AF-A0A2V6F046-F1
#
_cell.length_a   1.000
_cell.length_b   1.000
_cell.length_c   1.000
_cell.angle_alpha   90.00
_cell.angle_beta   90.00
_cell.angle_gamma   90.00
#
_symmetry.space_group_name_H-M   'P 1'
#
loop_
_entity.id
_entity.type
_entity.pdbx_description
1 polymer ?
#
loop_
_entity_poly.entity_id
_entity_poly.type
_entity_poly.pdbx_seq_one_letter_code
_entity_poly.pdbx_strand_id
1 'polypeptide(L)' 'EVLQNRLKEYHAKTEPLAAFYQNTSVLHRIDGNRDRETVFGDISRLIESK' A
#
# COMPACT_ATOMS: atom_id res chain seq x y z
N GLU A 1 -6.96 1.51 23.19
CA GLU A 1 -7.91 2.43 22.53
C GLU A 1 -7.33 3.13 21.29
N VAL A 2 -6.26 3.93 21.38
CA VAL A 2 -5.75 4.75 20.24
C VAL A 2 -5.41 3.95 18.97
N LEU A 3 -4.71 2.82 19.08
CA LEU A 3 -4.35 2.00 17.91
C LEU A 3 -5.58 1.40 17.20
N GLN A 4 -6.57 0.94 17.97
CA GLN A 4 -7.82 0.40 17.42
C GLN A 4 -8.59 1.50 16.66
N ASN A 5 -8.64 2.72 17.20
CA ASN A 5 -9.25 3.86 16.53
C ASN A 5 -8.51 4.19 15.22
N ARG A 6 -7.17 4.16 15.20
CA ARG A 6 -6.39 4.37 13.97
C ARG A 6 -6.68 3.32 12.90
N LEU A 7 -6.75 2.04 13.28
CA LEU A 7 -7.10 0.96 12.33
C LEU A 7 -8.53 1.12 11.80
N LYS A 8 -9.49 1.43 12.67
CA LYS A 8 -10.87 1.70 12.27
C LYS A 8 -10.96 2.86 11.27
N GLU A 9 -10.27 3.96 11.53
CA GLU A 9 -10.22 5.12 10.64
C GLU A 9 -9.54 4.79 9.30
N TYR A 10 -8.47 3.98 9.31
CA TYR A 10 -7.82 3.49 8.09
C TYR A 10 -8.80 2.69 7.22
N HIS A 11 -9.49 1.71 7.77
CA HIS A 11 -10.46 0.89 7.04
C HIS A 11 -11.64 1.72 6.53
N ALA A 12 -12.11 2.70 7.31
CA ALA A 12 -13.25 3.53 6.92
C ALA A 12 -12.92 4.56 5.83
N LYS A 13 -11.71 5.15 5.85
CA LYS A 13 -11.38 6.34 5.04
C LYS A 13 -10.23 6.15 4.07
N THR A 14 -9.26 5.30 4.38
CA THR A 14 -8.02 5.16 3.59
C THR A 14 -8.09 3.95 2.66
N GLU A 15 -8.54 2.80 3.16
CA GLU A 15 -8.63 1.56 2.37
C GLU A 15 -9.52 1.69 1.11
N PRO A 16 -10.69 2.37 1.12
CA PRO A 16 -11.51 2.54 -0.08
C PRO A 16 -10.82 3.29 -1.22
N LEU A 17 -9.80 4.11 -0.94
CA LEU A 17 -9.03 4.83 -1.97
C LEU A 17 -8.27 3.87 -2.89
N ALA A 18 -7.95 2.65 -2.42
CA ALA A 18 -7.32 1.64 -3.26
C ALA A 18 -8.18 1.30 -4.48
N ALA A 19 -9.51 1.24 -4.33
CA ALA A 19 -10.42 0.98 -5.45
C ALA A 19 -10.35 2.10 -6.51
N PHE A 20 -10.26 3.37 -6.06
CA PHE A 20 -10.10 4.51 -6.96
C PHE A 20 -8.81 4.42 -7.79
N TYR A 21 -7.66 4.17 -7.15
CA TYR A 21 -6.37 4.06 -7.86
C TYR A 21 -6.25 2.78 -8.72
N GLN A 22 -6.95 1.71 -8.34
CA GLN A 22 -7.07 0.51 -9.15
C GLN A 22 -7.80 0.80 -10.46
N ASN A 23 -8.90 1.56 -10.39
CA ASN A 23 -9.70 1.94 -11.57
C ASN A 23 -8.94 2.88 -12.51
N THR A 24 -8.01 3.70 -12.00
CA THR A 24 -7.14 4.54 -12.82
C THR A 24 -5.88 3.82 -13.32
N SER A 25 -5.74 2.51 -13.05
CA SER A 25 -4.62 1.68 -13.50
C SER A 25 -3.23 2.15 -13.02
N VAL A 26 -3.16 2.91 -11.92
CA VAL A 26 -1.89 3.39 -11.34
C VAL A 26 -1.55 2.71 -10.01
N LEU A 27 -2.45 1.89 -9.45
CA LEU A 27 -2.19 1.18 -8.21
C LEU A 27 -1.23 0.01 -8.44
N HIS A 28 -0.14 -0.01 -7.68
CA HIS A 28 0.76 -1.15 -7.58
C HIS A 28 0.77 -1.68 -6.14
N ARG A 29 0.67 -3.00 -5.97
CA ARG A 29 0.66 -3.66 -4.65
C ARG A 29 2.02 -4.29 -4.37
N ILE A 30 2.53 -4.08 -3.16
CA ILE A 30 3.80 -4.65 -2.65
C ILE A 30 3.49 -5.39 -1.36
N ASP A 31 4.05 -6.59 -1.19
CA ASP A 31 3.89 -7.38 0.05
C ASP A 31 4.83 -6.87 1.15
N GLY A 32 4.26 -6.18 2.13
CA GLY A 32 5.00 -5.60 3.26
C GLY A 32 5.34 -6.57 4.39
N ASN A 33 4.92 -7.84 4.33
CA ASN A 33 5.22 -8.84 5.37
C ASN A 33 6.55 -9.58 5.15
N ARG A 34 7.39 -9.06 4.24
CA ARG A 34 8.70 -9.62 3.88
C ARG A 34 9.84 -8.87 4.59
N ASP A 35 11.07 -9.33 4.42
CA ASP A 35 12.23 -8.61 4.93
C ASP A 35 12.39 -7.24 4.25
N ARG A 36 13.02 -6.30 4.96
CA ARG A 36 13.13 -4.90 4.55
C ARG A 36 13.82 -4.76 3.19
N GLU A 37 14.93 -5.47 2.98
CA GLU A 37 15.74 -5.41 1.78
C GLU A 37 14.95 -5.88 0.55
N THR A 38 14.17 -6.94 0.72
CA THR A 38 13.24 -7.44 -0.29
C THR A 38 12.14 -6.45 -0.63
N VAL A 39 11.47 -5.87 0.37
CA VAL A 39 10.42 -4.85 0.14
C VAL A 39 10.98 -3.63 -0.59
N PHE A 40 12.17 -3.17 -0.18
CA PHE A 40 12.85 -2.06 -0.85
C PHE A 40 13.16 -2.41 -2.32
N GLY A 41 13.67 -3.61 -2.58
CA GLY A 41 13.96 -4.07 -3.94
C GLY A 41 12.71 -4.15 -4.83
N ASP A 42 11.55 -4.58 -4.28
CA ASP A 42 10.27 -4.57 -5.00
C ASP A 42 9.85 -3.14 -5.39
N ILE A 43 10.02 -2.17 -4.49
CA ILE A 43 9.71 -0.75 -4.74
C ILE A 43 10.66 -0.16 -5.79
N SER A 44 11.98 -0.37 -5.66
CA SER A 44 12.98 0.15 -6.61
C SER A 44 12.73 -0.36 -8.02
N ARG A 45 12.53 -1.68 -8.20
CA ARG A 45 12.22 -2.27 -9.52
C ARG A 45 10.98 -1.65 -10.14
N LEU A 46 9.94 -1.41 -9.35
CA LEU A 46 8.71 -0.81 -9.84
C LEU A 46 8.95 0.61 -10.36
N ILE A 47 9.74 1.42 -9.66
CA ILE A 47 10.02 2.81 -10.03
C ILE A 47 10.97 2.89 -11.23
N GLU A 48 12.02 2.07 -11.25
CA GLU A 48 13.06 2.06 -12.31
C GLU A 48 12.58 1.44 -13.62
N SER A 49 11.52 0.63 -13.60
CA SER A 49 10.92 0.01 -14.80
C SER A 49 10.03 0.96 -15.62
N LYS A 50 9.82 2.20 -15.15
CA LYS A 50 9.10 3.26 -15.86
C LYS A 50 10.07 4.17 -16.61
#